data_AF-A0A962Q5K9-F1
#
_entry.id   AF-A0A962Q5K9-F1
#
_cell.length_a   1.000
_cell.length_b   1.000
_cell.length_c   1.000
_cell.angle_alpha   90.00
_cell.angle_beta   90.00
_cell.angle_gamma   90.00
#
_symmetry.space_group_name_H-M   'P 1'
#
loop_
_entity.id
_entity.type
_entity.pdbx_description
1 polymer ?
#
loop_
_entity_poly.entity_id
_entity_poly.type
_entity_poly.pdbx_seq_one_letter_code
_entity_poly.pdbx_strand_id
1 'polypeptide(L)'
;MKRARPTAGQPLWDIPTRVFHWLVVLCLPLAWWSAEEERYDIHQWTGYTILVLVSTRVIWGFVGSRHARFSDFLVGPATVLAYLRGRPVDFVGHNPLGGWSVLLLLSLLLLQAVSGLFNT
;
A
#
# COMPACT_ATOMS: atom_id res chain seq x y z
N MET A 1 -9.67 11.77 21.89
CA MET A 1 -9.60 10.32 22.17
C MET A 1 -8.13 9.91 22.24
N LYS A 2 -7.59 9.62 23.43
CA LYS A 2 -6.15 9.37 23.66
C LYS A 2 -5.75 8.06 22.95
N ARG A 3 -4.76 8.13 22.04
CA ARG A 3 -4.23 6.96 21.32
C ARG A 3 -3.47 6.09 22.33
N ALA A 4 -4.04 4.96 22.73
CA ALA A 4 -3.34 3.99 23.56
C ALA A 4 -2.08 3.52 22.82
N ARG A 5 -0.91 3.63 23.48
CA ARG A 5 0.34 3.09 22.93
C ARG A 5 0.20 1.56 22.85
N PRO A 6 0.72 0.91 21.80
CA PRO A 6 0.73 -0.55 21.73
C PRO A 6 1.38 -1.12 23.01
N THR A 7 0.74 -2.09 23.65
CA THR A 7 1.38 -2.87 24.71
C THR A 7 2.53 -3.69 24.09
N ALA A 8 3.59 -3.93 24.86
CA ALA A 8 4.71 -4.77 24.42
C ALA A 8 4.20 -6.18 24.09
N GLY A 9 3.83 -6.42 22.83
CA GLY A 9 3.23 -7.67 22.36
C GLY A 9 2.19 -7.53 21.25
N GLN A 10 1.59 -6.36 21.01
CA GLN A 10 0.66 -6.16 19.89
C GLN A 10 1.38 -5.56 18.66
N PRO A 11 1.53 -6.31 17.56
CA PRO A 11 2.14 -5.78 16.35
C PRO A 11 1.25 -4.70 15.74
N LEU A 12 1.85 -3.57 15.35
CA LEU A 12 1.12 -2.46 14.75
C LEU A 12 0.43 -2.85 13.44
N TRP A 13 1.13 -3.63 12.60
CA TRP A 13 0.57 -4.18 11.37
C TRP A 13 0.21 -5.64 11.54
N ASP A 14 -1.00 -5.97 11.08
CA ASP A 14 -1.51 -7.33 11.01
C ASP A 14 -0.75 -8.18 9.97
N ILE A 15 -0.93 -9.50 10.06
CA ILE A 15 -0.30 -10.47 9.16
C ILE A 15 -0.70 -10.22 7.69
N PRO A 16 -1.99 -10.01 7.34
CA PRO A 16 -2.38 -9.75 5.95
C PRO A 16 -1.66 -8.56 5.31
N THR A 17 -1.49 -7.45 6.05
CA THR A 17 -0.78 -6.27 5.54
C THR A 17 0.69 -6.58 5.26
N ARG A 18 1.34 -7.40 6.09
CA ARG A 18 2.74 -7.82 5.91
C ARG A 18 2.90 -8.74 4.71
N VAL A 19 2.01 -9.72 4.58
CA VAL A 19 2.00 -10.66 3.44
C VAL A 19 1.82 -9.88 2.14
N PHE A 20 0.83 -8.99 2.08
CA PHE A 20 0.63 -8.10 0.93
C PHE A 20 1.91 -7.33 0.58
N HIS A 21 2.54 -6.68 1.57
CA HIS A 21 3.73 -5.87 1.33
C HIS A 21 4.87 -6.69 0.74
N TRP A 22 5.20 -7.83 1.35
CA TRP A 22 6.29 -8.67 0.87
C TRP A 22 6.00 -9.32 -0.48
N LEU A 23 4.75 -9.68 -0.77
CA LEU A 23 4.39 -10.17 -2.10
C LEU A 23 4.56 -9.08 -3.17
N VAL A 24 4.14 -7.84 -2.90
CA VAL A 24 4.36 -6.71 -3.83
C VAL A 24 5.85 -6.46 -4.07
N VAL A 25 6.67 -6.53 -3.00
CA VAL A 25 8.14 -6.39 -3.09
C VAL A 25 8.76 -7.45 -4.00
N LEU A 26 8.22 -8.67 -4.03
CA LEU A 26 8.69 -9.73 -4.93
C LEU A 26 8.12 -9.61 -6.35
N CYS A 27 6.84 -9.27 -6.49
CA CYS A 27 6.18 -9.18 -7.79
C CYS A 27 6.70 -8.03 -8.65
N LEU A 28 7.08 -6.89 -8.06
CA LEU A 28 7.59 -5.74 -8.82
C LEU A 28 8.86 -6.04 -9.64
N PRO A 29 9.97 -6.54 -9.04
CA PRO A 29 11.15 -6.89 -9.82
C PRO A 29 10.90 -8.06 -10.77
N LEU A 30 10.03 -9.01 -10.40
CA LEU A 30 9.64 -10.10 -11.29
C LEU A 30 8.89 -9.58 -12.53
N ALA A 31 7.96 -8.66 -12.36
CA ALA A 31 7.22 -8.03 -13.45
C ALA A 31 8.17 -7.24 -14.36
N TRP A 32 9.11 -6.50 -13.78
CA TRP A 32 10.13 -5.77 -14.53
C TRP A 32 11.02 -6.72 -15.35
N TRP A 33 11.63 -7.69 -14.68
CA TRP A 33 12.57 -8.63 -15.31
C TRP A 33 11.89 -9.47 -16.40
N SER A 34 10.68 -9.96 -16.15
CA SER A 34 9.94 -10.74 -17.16
C SER A 34 9.56 -9.93 -18.40
N ALA A 35 9.34 -8.61 -18.29
CA ALA A 35 9.14 -7.76 -19.45
C ALA A 35 10.43 -7.58 -20.26
N GLU A 36 11.56 -7.36 -19.57
CA GLU A 36 12.87 -7.14 -20.20
C GLU A 36 13.36 -8.38 -20.97
N GLU A 37 13.11 -9.58 -20.42
CA GLU A 37 13.49 -10.87 -21.03
C GLU A 37 12.45 -11.41 -22.03
N GLU A 38 11.44 -10.60 -22.40
CA GLU A 38 10.36 -10.99 -23.30
C GLU A 38 9.57 -12.23 -22.82
N ARG A 39 9.58 -12.50 -21.51
CA ARG A 39 8.85 -13.59 -20.84
C ARG A 39 7.43 -13.15 -20.50
N TYR A 40 6.65 -12.84 -21.53
CA TYR A 40 5.32 -12.22 -21.39
C TYR A 40 4.30 -13.11 -20.68
N ASP A 41 4.46 -14.44 -20.73
CA ASP A 41 3.69 -15.38 -19.93
C ASP A 41 3.86 -15.11 -18.42
N ILE A 42 5.10 -14.98 -17.96
CA ILE A 42 5.43 -14.67 -16.57
C ILE A 42 5.00 -13.25 -16.22
N HIS A 43 5.22 -12.29 -17.11
CA HIS A 43 4.82 -10.90 -16.90
C HIS A 43 3.31 -10.77 -16.67
N GLN A 44 2.51 -11.42 -17.52
CA GLN A 44 1.05 -11.40 -17.44
C GLN A 44 0.53 -12.05 -16.15
N TRP A 45 1.03 -13.23 -15.79
CA TRP A 45 0.66 -13.88 -14.52
C TRP A 45 1.07 -13.05 -13.30
N THR A 46 2.22 -12.37 -13.37
CA THR A 46 2.67 -11.45 -12.32
C THR A 46 1.75 -10.24 -12.22
N GLY A 47 1.33 -9.67 -13.36
CA GLY A 47 0.35 -8.59 -13.43
C GLY A 47 -1.01 -8.98 -12.81
N TYR A 48 -1.52 -10.17 -13.11
CA TYR A 48 -2.75 -10.70 -12.48
C TYR A 48 -2.59 -10.87 -10.96
N THR A 49 -1.42 -11.35 -10.53
CA THR A 49 -1.11 -11.49 -9.10
C THR A 49 -1.13 -10.13 -8.41
N ILE A 50 -0.48 -9.11 -8.99
CA ILE A 50 -0.49 -7.73 -8.48
C ILE A 50 -1.92 -7.18 -8.43
N LEU A 51 -2.73 -7.40 -9.47
CA LEU A 51 -4.12 -6.94 -9.53
C LEU A 51 -4.95 -7.51 -8.37
N VAL A 52 -4.84 -8.82 -8.10
CA VAL A 52 -5.53 -9.49 -6.99
C VAL A 52 -5.02 -8.97 -5.64
N LEU A 53 -3.70 -8.83 -5.47
CA LEU A 53 -3.10 -8.32 -4.24
C LEU A 53 -3.57 -6.90 -3.92
N VAL A 54 -3.52 -5.99 -4.91
CA VAL A 54 -3.92 -4.59 -4.75
C VAL A 54 -5.42 -4.49 -4.47
N SER A 55 -6.26 -5.23 -5.20
CA SER A 55 -7.71 -5.26 -4.97
C SER A 55 -8.03 -5.74 -3.54
N THR A 56 -7.39 -6.81 -3.10
CA THR A 56 -7.53 -7.34 -1.74
C THR A 56 -7.07 -6.32 -0.71
N ARG A 57 -5.96 -5.63 -0.95
CA ARG A 57 -5.45 -4.59 -0.05
C ARG A 57 -6.38 -3.39 0.04
N VAL A 58 -6.97 -2.95 -1.08
CA VAL A 58 -7.95 -1.87 -1.11
C VAL A 58 -9.14 -2.25 -0.23
N ILE A 59 -9.71 -3.44 -0.41
CA ILE A 59 -10.80 -3.95 0.43
C ILE A 59 -10.38 -3.98 1.92
N TRP A 60 -9.20 -4.53 2.21
CA TRP A 60 -8.65 -4.59 3.57
C TRP A 60 -8.43 -3.19 4.19
N GLY A 61 -8.21 -2.16 3.36
CA GLY A 61 -8.12 -0.77 3.79
C GLY A 61 -9.44 -0.16 4.25
N PHE A 62 -10.57 -0.83 4.02
CA PHE A 62 -11.86 -0.43 4.56
C PHE A 62 -12.29 -1.30 5.74
N VAL A 63 -12.14 -2.63 5.62
CA VAL A 63 -12.72 -3.59 6.58
C VAL A 63 -11.71 -4.25 7.52
N GLY A 64 -10.41 -4.12 7.26
CA GLY A 64 -9.33 -4.81 7.98
C GLY A 64 -9.09 -4.32 9.41
N SER A 65 -7.93 -4.66 9.97
CA SER A 65 -7.54 -4.22 11.32
C SER A 65 -7.42 -2.69 11.40
N ARG A 66 -7.49 -2.15 12.62
CA ARG A 66 -7.50 -0.69 12.87
C ARG A 66 -6.41 0.06 12.09
N HIS A 67 -5.16 -0.37 12.22
CA HIS A 67 -4.01 0.30 11.60
C HIS A 67 -3.83 0.00 10.11
N ALA A 68 -4.60 -0.94 9.56
CA ALA A 68 -4.64 -1.19 8.12
C ALA A 68 -5.64 -0.30 7.38
N ARG A 69 -6.61 0.30 8.10
CA ARG A 69 -7.68 1.10 7.50
C ARG A 69 -7.19 2.47 7.05
N PHE A 70 -7.63 2.89 5.88
CA PHE A 70 -7.31 4.20 5.31
C PHE A 70 -7.70 5.34 6.27
N SER A 71 -8.84 5.22 6.97
CA SER A 71 -9.30 6.21 7.94
C SER A 71 -8.40 6.38 9.18
N ASP A 72 -7.55 5.40 9.51
CA ASP A 72 -6.67 5.47 10.68
C ASP A 72 -5.40 6.26 10.39
N PHE A 73 -4.87 6.17 9.16
CA PHE A 73 -3.59 6.79 8.78
C PHE A 73 -3.69 7.93 7.75
N LEU A 74 -4.77 8.05 6.97
CA LEU A 74 -4.95 9.19 6.06
C LEU A 74 -5.38 10.42 6.85
N VAL A 75 -4.63 11.49 6.69
CA VAL A 75 -4.92 12.79 7.29
C VAL A 75 -5.27 13.82 6.23
N GLY A 76 -6.10 14.79 6.59
CA GLY A 76 -6.54 15.85 5.68
C GLY A 76 -5.40 16.75 5.20
N PRO A 77 -5.61 17.49 4.10
CA PRO A 77 -4.59 18.32 3.46
C PRO A 77 -4.00 19.40 4.38
N ALA A 78 -4.79 19.95 5.30
CA ALA A 78 -4.31 20.90 6.30
C ALA A 78 -3.23 20.31 7.23
N THR A 79 -3.38 19.05 7.63
CA THR A 79 -2.40 18.34 8.47
C THR A 79 -1.13 18.01 7.69
N VAL A 80 -1.26 17.65 6.41
CA VAL A 80 -0.12 17.45 5.51
C VAL A 80 0.68 18.74 5.38
N LEU A 81 0.00 19.88 5.13
CA LEU A 81 0.66 21.17 4.99
C LEU A 81 1.32 21.63 6.31
N ALA A 82 0.68 21.38 7.45
CA ALA A 82 1.27 21.65 8.76
C ALA A 82 2.54 20.82 9.01
N TYR A 83 2.53 19.54 8.61
CA TYR A 83 3.69 18.64 8.67
C TYR A 83 4.83 19.11 7.76
N LEU A 84 4.52 19.50 6.52
CA LEU A 84 5.50 20.06 5.58
C LEU A 84 6.14 21.37 6.09
N ARG A 85 5.42 22.13 6.93
CA ARG A 85 5.92 23.34 7.59
C ARG A 85 6.71 23.05 8.88
N GLY A 86 7.02 21.79 9.16
CA GLY A 86 7.83 21.38 10.31
C GLY A 86 7.11 21.43 11.66
N ARG A 87 5.78 21.48 11.68
CA ARG A 87 5.04 21.42 12.96
C ARG A 87 5.13 20.01 13.57
N PRO A 88 5.43 19.89 14.87
CA PRO A 88 5.45 18.59 15.53
C PRO A 88 4.03 18.03 15.56
N VAL A 89 3.86 16.87 14.96
CA VAL A 89 2.60 16.12 14.98
C VAL A 89 2.95 14.66 15.26
N ASP A 90 2.35 14.09 16.30
CA ASP A 90 2.60 12.71 16.69
C ASP A 90 1.81 11.75 15.80
N PHE A 91 2.52 10.85 15.11
CA PHE A 91 1.92 9.81 14.28
C PHE A 91 2.31 8.42 14.76
N VAL A 92 1.39 7.47 14.61
CA VAL A 92 1.63 6.05 14.89
C VAL A 92 1.50 5.33 13.56
N GLY A 93 2.55 4.63 13.13
CA GLY A 93 2.60 3.95 11.83
C GLY A 93 3.15 4.85 10.72
N HIS A 94 2.28 5.61 10.05
CA HIS A 94 2.68 6.47 8.94
C HIS A 94 2.62 7.96 9.31
N ASN A 95 3.65 8.71 8.91
CA ASN A 95 3.56 10.17 8.86
C ASN A 95 2.57 10.61 7.74
N PRO A 96 2.14 11.88 7.68
CA PRO A 96 1.14 12.35 6.73
C PRO A 96 1.50 12.02 5.28
N LEU A 97 2.75 12.26 4.89
CA LEU A 97 3.22 11.94 3.55
C LEU A 97 3.24 10.43 3.29
N GLY A 98 3.62 9.64 4.29
CA GLY A 98 3.63 8.19 4.22
C GLY A 98 2.23 7.59 4.05
N GLY A 99 1.21 8.19 4.66
CA GLY A 99 -0.17 7.76 4.45
C GLY A 99 -0.63 8.02 3.01
N TRP A 100 -0.33 9.21 2.49
CA TRP A 100 -0.65 9.58 1.10
C TRP A 100 0.17 8.80 0.07
N SER A 101 1.43 8.45 0.36
CA SER A 101 2.25 7.65 -0.55
C SER A 101 1.70 6.24 -0.72
N VAL A 102 1.13 5.63 0.33
CA VAL A 102 0.44 4.33 0.22
C VAL A 102 -0.74 4.42 -0.76
N LEU A 103 -1.58 5.45 -0.65
CA LEU A 103 -2.71 5.64 -1.57
C LEU A 103 -2.24 5.85 -3.01
N LEU A 104 -1.20 6.66 -3.21
CA LEU A 104 -0.60 6.89 -4.52
C LEU A 104 -0.05 5.59 -5.13
N LEU A 105 0.74 4.83 -4.38
CA LEU A 105 1.34 3.58 -4.87
C LEU A 105 0.28 2.52 -5.18
N LEU A 106 -0.75 2.38 -4.35
CA LEU A 106 -1.87 1.48 -4.64
C LEU A 106 -2.60 1.88 -5.93
N SER A 107 -2.81 3.19 -6.12
CA SER A 107 -3.47 3.73 -7.31
C SER A 107 -2.63 3.49 -8.57
N LEU A 108 -1.31 3.71 -8.50
CA LEU A 108 -0.39 3.49 -9.61
C LEU A 108 -0.29 2.00 -9.98
N LEU A 109 -0.17 1.11 -9.00
CA LEU A 109 -0.14 -0.33 -9.24
C LEU A 109 -1.45 -0.83 -9.87
N LEU A 110 -2.59 -0.32 -9.38
CA LEU A 110 -3.90 -0.67 -9.93
C LEU A 110 -4.02 -0.16 -11.37
N LEU A 111 -3.64 1.10 -11.63
CA LEU A 111 -3.68 1.70 -12.96
C LEU A 111 -2.81 0.92 -13.94
N GLN A 112 -1.57 0.60 -13.56
CA GLN A 112 -0.64 -0.15 -14.39
C GLN A 112 -1.19 -1.56 -14.70
N ALA A 113 -1.62 -2.30 -13.68
CA ALA A 113 -2.16 -3.65 -13.85
C ALA A 113 -3.43 -3.66 -14.73
N VAL A 114 -4.35 -2.70 -14.53
CA VAL A 114 -5.57 -2.58 -15.34
C VAL A 114 -5.24 -2.15 -16.77
N SER A 115 -4.36 -1.17 -16.97
CA SER A 115 -3.95 -0.74 -18.32
C SER A 115 -3.32 -1.88 -19.12
N GLY A 116 -2.53 -2.73 -18.47
CA GLY A 116 -1.93 -3.92 -19.08
C GLY A 116 -2.95 -4.95 -19.56
N LEU A 117 -4.16 -5.00 -19.00
CA LEU A 117 -5.23 -5.90 -19.47
C LEU A 117 -5.72 -5.58 -20.88
N PHE A 118 -5.55 -4.33 -21.31
CA PHE A 118 -6.03 -3.82 -22.59
C PHE A 118 -4.90 -3.57 -23.59
N ASN A 119 -3.66 -3.87 -23.21
CA ASN A 119 -2.51 -3.77 -24.09
C ASN A 119 -2.40 -5.07 -24.90
N THR A 120 -2.85 -5.02 -26.15
CA THR A 120 -2.82 -6.11 -27.13
C THR A 120 -1.50 -6.16 -27.90
#